data_AF-A0A7S1YEY1-F1
#
_entry.id   AF-A0A7S1YEY1-F1
#
_cell.length_a   1.000
_cell.length_b   1.000
_cell.length_c   1.000
_cell.angle_alpha   90.00
_cell.angle_beta   90.00
_cell.angle_gamma   90.00
#
_symmetry.space_group_name_H-M   'P 1'
#
loop_
_entity.id
_entity.type
_entity.pdbx_description
1 polymer ?
#
loop_
_entity_poly.entity_id
_entity_poly.type
_entity_poly.pdbx_seq_one_letter_code
_entity_poly.pdbx_strand_id
1 'polypeptide(L)'
;AMKALMRMLRIMARDGITPGMAQLVLTSLTTALARVTKNPGNPHYNHYLFESIAILVASVYRREPHLTGSFEAVLFPPFQNVLNKDVSELTPYVFQVLAQVLEFRPEGLGPAYGALFQPLLSPCIWTREGNVPALTRLITVYLEKAPTDFLGTYLQDMIGIFRMLVASPKHEVNGFDLLKSLTLHMPPIDIPYQEVYDVLLTRLQDAGTLRYYLCVTNYFSLWTGKFGGQAWVSVLDSM
;
A
#
# COMPACT_ATOMS: atom_id res chain seq x y z
N ALA A 1 -24.34 -16.14 -1.07
CA ALA A 1 -24.85 -14.75 -1.09
C ALA A 1 -23.75 -13.73 -1.47
N MET A 2 -22.70 -13.52 -0.66
CA MET A 2 -21.70 -12.45 -0.90
C MET A 2 -20.99 -12.53 -2.26
N LYS A 3 -20.60 -13.73 -2.71
CA LYS A 3 -20.03 -13.94 -4.06
C LYS A 3 -20.95 -13.47 -5.19
N ALA A 4 -22.26 -13.65 -5.04
CA ALA A 4 -23.24 -13.22 -6.04
C ALA A 4 -23.35 -11.69 -6.04
N LEU A 5 -23.37 -11.04 -4.86
CA LEU A 5 -23.34 -9.59 -4.74
C LEU A 5 -22.11 -8.99 -5.42
N MET A 6 -20.92 -9.54 -5.13
CA MET A 6 -19.67 -9.12 -5.77
C MET A 6 -19.76 -9.19 -7.30
N ARG A 7 -20.28 -10.30 -7.84
CA ARG A 7 -20.45 -10.48 -9.29
C ARG A 7 -21.46 -9.49 -9.88
N MET A 8 -22.57 -9.22 -9.20
CA MET A 8 -23.55 -8.22 -9.63
C MET A 8 -22.94 -6.81 -9.65
N LEU A 9 -22.25 -6.41 -8.58
CA LEU A 9 -21.55 -5.13 -8.53
C LEU A 9 -20.53 -4.99 -9.65
N ARG A 10 -19.79 -6.05 -9.97
CA ARG A 10 -18.82 -6.06 -11.08
C ARG A 10 -19.46 -5.80 -12.45
N ILE A 11 -20.66 -6.33 -12.67
CA ILE A 11 -21.41 -6.12 -13.92
C ILE A 11 -21.93 -4.68 -13.93
N MET A 12 -22.60 -4.25 -12.86
CA MET A 12 -23.16 -2.90 -12.73
C MET A 12 -22.10 -1.79 -12.79
N ALA A 13 -20.88 -2.07 -12.34
CA ALA A 13 -19.75 -1.14 -12.44
C ALA A 13 -19.46 -0.69 -13.88
N ARG A 14 -19.75 -1.55 -14.87
CA ARG A 14 -19.55 -1.24 -16.30
C ARG A 14 -20.57 -0.21 -16.78
N ASP A 15 -21.82 -0.43 -16.45
CA ASP A 15 -22.94 0.40 -16.92
C ASP A 15 -23.07 1.68 -16.09
N GLY A 16 -22.79 1.59 -14.80
CA GLY A 16 -22.73 2.71 -13.87
C GLY A 16 -23.52 2.47 -12.61
N ILE A 17 -22.84 2.61 -11.47
CA ILE A 17 -23.50 2.61 -10.17
C ILE A 17 -23.76 4.07 -9.81
N THR A 18 -25.03 4.43 -9.59
CA THR A 18 -25.37 5.79 -9.14
C THR A 18 -24.86 6.00 -7.71
N PRO A 19 -24.45 7.24 -7.34
CA PRO A 19 -23.96 7.52 -5.99
C PRO A 19 -24.92 7.10 -4.87
N GLY A 20 -26.23 7.29 -5.06
CA GLY A 20 -27.24 6.89 -4.08
C GLY A 20 -27.32 5.37 -3.87
N MET A 21 -27.27 4.60 -4.94
CA MET A 21 -27.19 3.12 -4.84
C MET A 21 -25.89 2.70 -4.17
N ALA A 22 -24.78 3.35 -4.52
CA ALA A 22 -23.50 3.02 -3.93
C ALA A 22 -23.48 3.28 -2.42
N GLN A 23 -24.04 4.39 -1.96
CA GLN A 23 -24.14 4.69 -0.54
C GLN A 23 -24.95 3.61 0.22
N LEU A 24 -26.09 3.19 -0.33
CA LEU A 24 -26.93 2.15 0.28
C LEU A 24 -26.20 0.80 0.39
N VAL A 25 -25.53 0.39 -0.69
CA VAL A 25 -24.74 -0.85 -0.70
C VAL A 25 -23.58 -0.74 0.27
N LEU A 26 -22.88 0.40 0.30
CA LEU A 26 -21.75 0.63 1.20
C LEU A 26 -22.16 0.48 2.67
N THR A 27 -23.27 1.10 3.09
CA THR A 27 -23.80 0.95 4.45
C THR A 27 -24.11 -0.51 4.80
N SER A 28 -24.62 -1.28 3.84
CA SER A 28 -24.88 -2.72 4.04
C SER A 28 -23.58 -3.52 4.17
N LEU A 29 -22.56 -3.20 3.36
CA LEU A 29 -21.24 -3.83 3.41
C LEU A 29 -20.51 -3.48 4.71
N THR A 30 -20.56 -2.24 5.19
CA THR A 30 -19.94 -1.84 6.47
C THR A 30 -20.63 -2.48 7.67
N THR A 31 -21.95 -2.66 7.60
CA THR A 31 -22.70 -3.45 8.60
C THR A 31 -22.28 -4.92 8.60
N ALA A 32 -22.03 -5.50 7.42
CA ALA A 32 -21.49 -6.86 7.31
C ALA A 32 -20.05 -6.94 7.84
N LEU A 33 -19.23 -5.93 7.55
CA LEU A 33 -17.86 -5.81 8.04
C LEU A 33 -17.83 -5.81 9.58
N ALA A 34 -18.66 -5.00 10.22
CA ALA A 34 -18.77 -4.96 11.68
C ALA A 34 -19.14 -6.31 12.31
N ARG A 35 -19.89 -7.17 11.60
CA ARG A 35 -20.20 -8.54 12.06
C ARG A 35 -18.99 -9.46 11.92
N VAL A 36 -18.31 -9.46 10.77
CA VAL A 36 -17.13 -10.33 10.58
C VAL A 36 -15.93 -9.88 11.41
N THR A 37 -15.83 -8.60 11.78
CA THR A 37 -14.82 -8.13 12.75
C THR A 37 -14.99 -8.81 14.12
N LYS A 38 -16.21 -9.23 14.50
CA LYS A 38 -16.43 -9.97 15.75
C LYS A 38 -16.12 -11.46 15.60
N ASN A 39 -16.26 -12.01 14.39
CA ASN A 39 -16.02 -13.42 14.09
C ASN A 39 -15.68 -13.59 12.60
N PRO A 40 -14.38 -13.62 12.22
CA PRO A 40 -13.96 -13.71 10.83
C PRO A 40 -14.04 -15.14 10.26
N GLY A 41 -14.77 -16.07 10.89
CA GLY A 41 -14.67 -17.51 10.66
C GLY A 41 -14.93 -18.06 9.25
N ASN A 42 -15.37 -17.25 8.27
CA ASN A 42 -15.50 -17.69 6.87
C ASN A 42 -14.59 -16.86 5.92
N PRO A 43 -13.40 -17.38 5.57
CA PRO A 43 -12.44 -16.69 4.72
C PRO A 43 -12.98 -16.33 3.33
N HIS A 44 -13.80 -17.21 2.72
CA HIS A 44 -14.41 -16.93 1.42
C HIS A 44 -15.40 -15.77 1.51
N TYR A 45 -16.21 -15.73 2.56
CA TYR A 45 -17.13 -14.62 2.78
C TYR A 45 -16.37 -13.30 2.97
N ASN A 46 -15.33 -13.29 3.80
CA ASN A 46 -14.50 -12.11 4.05
C ASN A 46 -13.87 -11.59 2.76
N HIS A 47 -13.26 -12.49 1.98
CA HIS A 47 -12.68 -12.15 0.68
C HIS A 47 -13.72 -11.48 -0.24
N TYR A 48 -14.88 -12.12 -0.46
CA TYR A 48 -15.90 -11.55 -1.34
C TYR A 48 -16.53 -10.26 -0.79
N LEU A 49 -16.55 -10.07 0.54
CA LEU A 49 -16.99 -8.83 1.17
C LEU A 49 -16.05 -7.69 0.82
N PHE A 50 -14.74 -7.87 1.00
CA PHE A 50 -13.75 -6.85 0.66
C PHE A 50 -13.66 -6.59 -0.85
N GLU A 51 -13.76 -7.62 -1.69
CA GLU A 51 -13.89 -7.45 -3.14
C GLU A 51 -15.12 -6.61 -3.52
N SER A 52 -16.25 -6.83 -2.84
CA SER A 52 -17.46 -6.03 -3.05
C SER A 52 -17.24 -4.56 -2.69
N ILE A 53 -16.55 -4.29 -1.58
CA ILE A 53 -16.17 -2.92 -1.18
C ILE A 53 -15.24 -2.30 -2.22
N ALA A 54 -14.18 -3.01 -2.63
CA ALA A 54 -13.18 -2.52 -3.57
C ALA A 54 -13.78 -2.19 -4.95
N ILE A 55 -14.66 -3.06 -5.46
CA ILE A 55 -15.38 -2.83 -6.73
C ILE A 55 -16.27 -1.59 -6.60
N LEU A 56 -17.02 -1.48 -5.50
CA LEU A 56 -17.92 -0.35 -5.29
C LEU A 56 -17.18 0.98 -5.25
N VAL A 57 -16.12 1.05 -4.44
CA VAL A 57 -15.23 2.22 -4.30
C VAL A 57 -14.67 2.63 -5.66
N ALA A 58 -14.06 1.69 -6.40
CA ALA A 58 -13.49 1.98 -7.71
C ALA A 58 -14.53 2.45 -8.74
N SER A 59 -15.75 1.92 -8.65
CA SER A 59 -16.83 2.27 -9.59
C SER A 59 -17.31 3.70 -9.40
N VAL A 60 -17.41 4.15 -8.14
CA VAL A 60 -17.85 5.50 -7.79
C VAL A 60 -16.75 6.51 -8.11
N TYR A 61 -15.53 6.28 -7.61
CA TYR A 61 -14.48 7.30 -7.70
C TYR A 61 -13.94 7.52 -9.11
N ARG A 62 -13.98 6.51 -9.99
CA ARG A 62 -13.61 6.70 -11.41
C ARG A 62 -14.55 7.65 -12.14
N ARG A 63 -15.80 7.78 -11.67
CA ARG A 63 -16.82 8.64 -12.29
C ARG A 63 -16.92 9.97 -11.55
N GLU A 64 -16.86 9.94 -10.23
CA GLU A 64 -17.09 11.09 -9.37
C GLU A 64 -15.99 11.20 -8.28
N PRO A 65 -14.77 11.66 -8.64
CA PRO A 65 -13.65 11.78 -7.69
C PRO A 65 -13.94 12.71 -6.50
N HIS A 66 -14.87 13.64 -6.65
CA HIS A 66 -15.26 14.57 -5.59
C HIS A 66 -15.99 13.89 -4.43
N LEU A 67 -16.53 12.67 -4.63
CA LEU A 67 -17.25 11.92 -3.59
C LEU A 67 -16.33 11.17 -2.62
N THR A 68 -15.01 11.16 -2.86
CA THR A 68 -14.04 10.42 -2.06
C THR A 68 -14.14 10.71 -0.56
N GLY A 69 -14.25 11.98 -0.17
CA GLY A 69 -14.36 12.34 1.26
C GLY A 69 -15.61 11.77 1.96
N SER A 70 -16.74 11.68 1.26
CA SER A 70 -17.99 11.16 1.84
C SER A 70 -17.95 9.65 2.08
N PHE A 71 -17.34 8.90 1.16
CA PHE A 71 -17.16 7.46 1.29
C PHE A 71 -16.08 7.11 2.30
N GLU A 72 -14.98 7.89 2.35
CA GLU A 72 -13.96 7.78 3.39
C GLU A 72 -14.57 7.92 4.80
N ALA A 73 -15.42 8.91 5.02
CA ALA A 73 -16.09 9.11 6.32
C ALA A 73 -16.88 7.88 6.80
N VAL A 74 -17.40 7.07 5.86
CA VAL A 74 -18.18 5.86 6.15
C VAL A 74 -17.29 4.62 6.28
N LEU A 75 -16.18 4.56 5.54
CA LEU A 75 -15.26 3.41 5.50
C LEU A 75 -14.20 3.44 6.60
N PHE A 76 -13.71 4.62 6.99
CA PHE A 76 -12.64 4.74 7.98
C PHE A 76 -13.01 4.16 9.35
N PRO A 77 -14.17 4.47 9.95
CA PRO A 77 -14.53 3.93 11.27
C PRO A 77 -14.53 2.39 11.35
N PRO A 78 -15.15 1.63 10.42
CA PRO A 78 -15.09 0.17 10.47
C PRO A 78 -13.69 -0.38 10.18
N PHE A 79 -12.88 0.28 9.35
CA PHE A 79 -11.47 -0.10 9.15
C PHE A 79 -10.63 0.12 10.40
N GLN A 80 -10.75 1.27 11.06
CA GLN A 80 -10.09 1.53 12.34
C GLN A 80 -10.50 0.50 13.40
N ASN A 81 -11.77 0.11 13.44
CA ASN A 81 -12.23 -0.94 14.35
C ASN A 81 -11.56 -2.30 14.07
N VAL A 82 -11.34 -2.67 12.79
CA VAL A 82 -10.59 -3.89 12.42
C VAL A 82 -9.14 -3.80 12.90
N LEU A 83 -8.48 -2.66 12.67
CA LEU A 83 -7.08 -2.43 13.06
C LEU A 83 -6.92 -2.42 14.58
N ASN A 84 -7.79 -1.70 15.30
CA ASN A 84 -7.73 -1.58 16.77
C ASN A 84 -8.05 -2.89 17.49
N LYS A 85 -8.91 -3.73 16.92
CA LYS A 85 -9.19 -5.09 17.44
C LYS A 85 -8.17 -6.13 17.00
N ASP A 86 -7.21 -5.73 16.18
CA ASP A 86 -6.13 -6.57 15.70
C ASP A 86 -6.62 -7.85 14.97
N VAL A 87 -7.69 -7.73 14.17
CA VAL A 87 -8.28 -8.88 13.46
C VAL A 87 -7.43 -9.22 12.23
N SER A 88 -6.39 -10.01 12.47
CA SER A 88 -5.32 -10.32 11.51
C SER A 88 -5.79 -10.83 10.14
N GLU A 89 -6.91 -11.56 10.08
CA GLU A 89 -7.49 -12.14 8.87
C GLU A 89 -8.09 -11.08 7.93
N LEU A 90 -8.44 -9.91 8.48
CA LEU A 90 -9.07 -8.81 7.75
C LEU A 90 -8.09 -7.67 7.46
N THR A 91 -7.04 -7.53 8.29
CA THR A 91 -6.05 -6.45 8.20
C THR A 91 -5.43 -6.26 6.81
N PRO A 92 -4.98 -7.31 6.09
CA PRO A 92 -4.44 -7.15 4.73
C PRO A 92 -5.45 -6.53 3.75
N TYR A 93 -6.73 -6.91 3.86
CA TYR A 93 -7.77 -6.36 2.99
C TYR A 93 -8.07 -4.91 3.31
N VAL A 94 -8.04 -4.53 4.58
CA VAL A 94 -8.17 -3.12 4.99
C VAL A 94 -7.07 -2.28 4.35
N PHE A 95 -5.81 -2.72 4.41
CA PHE A 95 -4.71 -2.01 3.77
C PHE A 95 -4.86 -1.92 2.25
N GLN A 96 -5.30 -2.98 1.59
CA GLN A 96 -5.55 -2.97 0.14
C GLN A 96 -6.62 -1.96 -0.27
N VAL A 97 -7.75 -1.91 0.46
CA VAL A 97 -8.83 -0.97 0.16
C VAL A 97 -8.41 0.46 0.51
N LEU A 98 -7.70 0.68 1.61
CA LEU A 98 -7.14 2.01 1.94
C LEU A 98 -6.18 2.49 0.85
N ALA A 99 -5.31 1.62 0.33
CA ALA A 99 -4.41 1.98 -0.77
C ALA A 99 -5.21 2.41 -2.00
N GLN A 100 -6.23 1.62 -2.37
CA GLN A 100 -7.10 1.94 -3.50
C GLN A 100 -7.87 3.25 -3.32
N VAL A 101 -8.44 3.50 -2.14
CA VAL A 101 -9.16 4.75 -1.85
C VAL A 101 -8.21 5.94 -1.98
N LEU A 102 -7.01 5.84 -1.43
CA LEU A 102 -6.00 6.88 -1.50
C LEU A 102 -5.54 7.15 -2.94
N GLU A 103 -5.35 6.10 -3.77
CA GLU A 103 -5.01 6.24 -5.21
C GLU A 103 -6.00 7.15 -5.95
N PHE A 104 -7.29 7.00 -5.68
CA PHE A 104 -8.36 7.76 -6.32
C PHE A 104 -8.56 9.17 -5.78
N ARG A 105 -7.96 9.49 -4.63
CA ARG A 105 -8.15 10.79 -3.99
C ARG A 105 -7.57 11.91 -4.87
N PRO A 106 -8.29 13.00 -5.14
CA PRO A 106 -7.84 14.02 -6.09
C PRO A 106 -6.60 14.77 -5.58
N GLU A 107 -6.59 15.18 -4.31
CA GLU A 107 -5.49 15.95 -3.72
C GLU A 107 -5.25 15.62 -2.24
N GLY A 108 -3.96 15.58 -1.89
CA GLY A 108 -3.46 15.38 -0.53
C GLY A 108 -3.88 14.06 0.12
N LEU A 109 -3.45 13.85 1.36
CA LEU A 109 -3.80 12.66 2.16
C LEU A 109 -5.13 12.83 2.89
N GLY A 110 -5.39 14.03 3.39
CA GLY A 110 -6.46 14.26 4.38
C GLY A 110 -6.06 13.80 5.79
N PRO A 111 -6.78 14.27 6.83
CA PRO A 111 -6.36 14.11 8.23
C PRO A 111 -6.35 12.64 8.69
N ALA A 112 -7.28 11.82 8.19
CA ALA A 112 -7.39 10.42 8.60
C ALA A 112 -6.22 9.56 8.12
N TYR A 113 -5.76 9.77 6.88
CA TYR A 113 -4.56 9.12 6.35
C TYR A 113 -3.29 9.64 7.01
N GLY A 114 -3.18 10.97 7.24
CA GLY A 114 -2.05 11.55 7.96
C GLY A 114 -1.86 10.95 9.36
N ALA A 115 -2.95 10.81 10.13
CA ALA A 115 -2.90 10.19 11.46
C ALA A 115 -2.60 8.68 11.42
N LEU A 116 -2.95 7.99 10.34
CA LEU A 116 -2.71 6.56 10.18
C LEU A 116 -1.27 6.24 9.79
N PHE A 117 -0.55 7.16 9.15
CA PHE A 117 0.74 6.87 8.54
C PHE A 117 1.80 6.38 9.53
N GLN A 118 2.04 7.10 10.63
CA GLN A 118 3.04 6.70 11.63
C GLN A 118 2.81 5.27 12.17
N PRO A 119 1.59 4.88 12.59
CA PRO A 119 1.30 3.49 12.95
C PRO A 119 1.66 2.44 11.90
N LEU A 120 1.57 2.78 10.60
CA LEU A 120 1.89 1.87 9.49
C LEU A 120 3.40 1.61 9.34
N LEU A 121 4.25 2.39 9.99
CA LEU A 121 5.70 2.23 9.95
C LEU A 121 6.24 1.38 11.09
N SER A 122 5.39 0.99 12.05
CA SER A 122 5.80 0.14 13.16
C SER A 122 6.27 -1.24 12.65
N PRO A 123 7.49 -1.70 12.98
CA PRO A 123 8.00 -2.99 12.48
C PRO A 123 7.09 -4.18 12.82
N CYS A 124 6.33 -4.13 13.92
CA CYS A 124 5.53 -5.25 14.38
C CYS A 124 4.45 -5.68 13.37
N ILE A 125 3.83 -4.74 12.65
CA ILE A 125 2.77 -5.07 11.67
C ILE A 125 3.32 -5.65 10.37
N TRP A 126 4.61 -5.45 10.09
CA TRP A 126 5.31 -5.99 8.92
C TRP A 126 5.85 -7.41 9.14
N THR A 127 5.89 -7.89 10.39
CA THR A 127 6.26 -9.29 10.68
C THR A 127 5.17 -10.29 10.25
N ARG A 128 3.95 -9.81 10.03
CA ARG A 128 2.82 -10.64 9.57
C ARG A 128 2.88 -10.76 8.05
N GLU A 129 3.25 -11.95 7.56
CA GLU A 129 3.48 -12.21 6.13
C GLU A 129 2.31 -11.75 5.24
N GLY A 130 1.06 -11.95 5.69
CA GLY A 130 -0.14 -11.54 4.94
C GLY A 130 -0.30 -10.02 4.77
N ASN A 131 0.27 -9.22 5.67
CA ASN A 131 0.21 -7.77 5.60
C ASN A 131 1.19 -7.20 4.58
N VAL A 132 2.36 -7.83 4.40
CA VAL A 132 3.51 -7.25 3.66
C VAL A 132 3.12 -6.72 2.28
N PRO A 133 2.46 -7.48 1.39
CA PRO A 133 2.14 -6.96 0.05
C PRO A 133 1.17 -5.77 0.09
N ALA A 134 0.20 -5.80 1.02
CA ALA A 134 -0.80 -4.76 1.15
C ALA A 134 -0.24 -3.48 1.76
N LEU A 135 0.63 -3.60 2.78
CA LEU A 135 1.35 -2.50 3.40
C LEU A 135 2.32 -1.86 2.40
N THR A 136 3.11 -2.66 1.67
CA THR A 136 3.99 -2.12 0.62
C THR A 136 3.20 -1.27 -0.34
N ARG A 137 2.11 -1.78 -0.92
CA ARG A 137 1.26 -1.00 -1.83
C ARG A 137 0.76 0.28 -1.17
N LEU A 138 0.23 0.20 0.05
CA LEU A 138 -0.29 1.37 0.75
C LEU A 138 0.78 2.46 0.93
N ILE A 139 1.98 2.11 1.42
CA ILE A 139 3.09 3.07 1.57
C ILE A 139 3.53 3.64 0.20
N THR A 140 3.55 2.82 -0.84
CA THR A 140 3.86 3.27 -2.22
C THR A 140 2.91 4.39 -2.64
N VAL A 141 1.61 4.22 -2.38
CA VAL A 141 0.57 5.21 -2.71
C VAL A 141 0.69 6.47 -1.85
N TYR A 142 1.06 6.35 -0.56
CA TYR A 142 1.36 7.51 0.27
C TYR A 142 2.48 8.36 -0.35
N LEU A 143 3.60 7.73 -0.73
CA LEU A 143 4.74 8.39 -1.35
C LEU A 143 4.37 9.06 -2.68
N GLU A 144 3.52 8.42 -3.49
CA GLU A 144 3.00 9.00 -4.73
C GLU A 144 2.13 10.25 -4.49
N LYS A 145 1.28 10.24 -3.45
CA LYS A 145 0.30 11.31 -3.20
C LYS A 145 0.84 12.50 -2.43
N ALA A 146 1.78 12.29 -1.52
CA ALA A 146 2.29 13.35 -0.66
C ALA A 146 3.78 13.14 -0.33
N PRO A 147 4.68 13.15 -1.33
CA PRO A 147 6.10 12.89 -1.11
C PRO A 147 6.74 13.87 -0.11
N THR A 148 6.29 15.12 -0.12
CA THR A 148 6.84 16.18 0.74
C THR A 148 6.49 16.01 2.21
N ASP A 149 5.34 15.41 2.51
CA ASP A 149 4.83 15.26 3.89
C ASP A 149 5.68 14.26 4.70
N PHE A 150 6.51 13.47 4.02
CA PHE A 150 7.34 12.42 4.61
C PHE A 150 8.84 12.75 4.59
N LEU A 151 9.22 13.92 4.09
CA LEU A 151 10.62 14.36 4.07
C LEU A 151 11.14 14.51 5.51
N GLY A 152 12.23 13.82 5.83
CA GLY A 152 12.92 13.90 7.12
C GLY A 152 12.30 13.10 8.26
N THR A 153 10.98 13.18 8.50
CA THR A 153 10.37 12.60 9.72
C THR A 153 10.31 11.07 9.74
N TYR A 154 10.02 10.46 8.60
CA TYR A 154 9.70 9.02 8.52
C TYR A 154 10.62 8.23 7.59
N LEU A 155 11.58 8.91 6.96
CA LEU A 155 12.46 8.29 5.98
C LEU A 155 13.26 7.14 6.59
N GLN A 156 13.82 7.33 7.80
CA GLN A 156 14.62 6.31 8.48
C GLN A 156 13.80 5.07 8.82
N ASP A 157 12.54 5.24 9.22
CA ASP A 157 11.62 4.11 9.47
C ASP A 157 11.36 3.33 8.17
N MET A 158 11.12 4.04 7.05
CA MET A 158 10.93 3.40 5.74
C MET A 158 12.19 2.68 5.23
N ILE A 159 13.38 3.25 5.46
CA ILE A 159 14.66 2.57 5.16
C ILE A 159 14.84 1.33 6.04
N GLY A 160 14.46 1.39 7.32
CA GLY A 160 14.44 0.24 8.22
C GLY A 160 13.51 -0.88 7.73
N ILE A 161 12.31 -0.53 7.27
CA ILE A 161 11.37 -1.49 6.66
C ILE A 161 11.96 -2.09 5.39
N PHE A 162 12.52 -1.26 4.49
CA PHE A 162 13.19 -1.72 3.27
C PHE A 162 14.26 -2.78 3.60
N ARG A 163 15.14 -2.51 4.57
CA ARG A 163 16.19 -3.44 5.00
C ARG A 163 15.63 -4.77 5.47
N MET A 164 14.62 -4.72 6.32
CA MET A 164 13.94 -5.90 6.84
C MET A 164 13.30 -6.74 5.72
N LEU A 165 12.65 -6.10 4.74
CA LEU A 165 12.01 -6.79 3.62
C LEU A 165 13.05 -7.41 2.68
N VAL A 166 14.11 -6.68 2.36
CA VAL A 166 15.18 -7.17 1.51
C VAL A 166 16.00 -8.26 2.18
N ALA A 167 16.15 -8.30 3.50
CA ALA A 167 16.83 -9.42 4.16
C ALA A 167 16.13 -10.77 3.94
N SER A 168 14.81 -10.77 3.69
CA SER A 168 14.01 -11.98 3.50
C SER A 168 13.82 -12.32 2.02
N PRO A 169 14.22 -13.52 1.55
CA PRO A 169 13.88 -13.96 0.20
C PRO A 169 12.37 -13.90 -0.07
N LYS A 170 11.51 -14.16 0.93
CA LYS A 170 10.05 -14.13 0.70
C LYS A 170 9.52 -12.75 0.32
N HIS A 171 10.16 -11.68 0.82
CA HIS A 171 9.65 -10.31 0.74
C HIS A 171 10.57 -9.35 -0.02
N GLU A 172 11.67 -9.85 -0.59
CA GLU A 172 12.65 -9.01 -1.29
C GLU A 172 12.03 -8.16 -2.40
N VAL A 173 11.07 -8.71 -3.15
CA VAL A 173 10.34 -7.96 -4.19
C VAL A 173 9.61 -6.76 -3.59
N ASN A 174 8.94 -6.95 -2.45
CA ASN A 174 8.26 -5.88 -1.73
C ASN A 174 9.23 -4.82 -1.20
N GLY A 175 10.43 -5.23 -0.76
CA GLY A 175 11.51 -4.32 -0.39
C GLY A 175 11.97 -3.45 -1.57
N PHE A 176 12.15 -4.05 -2.76
CA PHE A 176 12.48 -3.29 -3.96
C PHE A 176 11.34 -2.40 -4.46
N ASP A 177 10.08 -2.83 -4.32
CA ASP A 177 8.93 -1.99 -4.66
C ASP A 177 8.89 -0.72 -3.80
N LEU A 178 9.11 -0.86 -2.49
CA LEU A 178 9.25 0.28 -1.58
C LEU A 178 10.43 1.17 -1.96
N LEU A 179 11.60 0.59 -2.22
CA LEU A 179 12.80 1.35 -2.58
C LEU A 179 12.62 2.12 -3.90
N LYS A 180 12.06 1.47 -4.93
CA LYS A 180 11.74 2.14 -6.21
C LYS A 180 10.81 3.32 -5.98
N SER A 181 9.78 3.18 -5.13
CA SER A 181 8.86 4.27 -4.83
C SER A 181 9.54 5.43 -4.11
N LEU A 182 10.37 5.15 -3.10
CA LEU A 182 11.20 6.17 -2.45
C LEU A 182 12.04 6.92 -3.49
N THR A 183 12.77 6.19 -4.33
CA THR A 183 13.59 6.76 -5.41
C THR A 183 12.78 7.57 -6.43
N LEU A 184 11.56 7.15 -6.75
CA LEU A 184 10.70 7.80 -7.73
C LEU A 184 10.04 9.09 -7.21
N HIS A 185 9.72 9.17 -5.93
CA HIS A 185 8.91 10.26 -5.40
C HIS A 185 9.66 11.20 -4.45
N MET A 186 10.76 10.77 -3.83
CA MET A 186 11.56 11.61 -2.93
C MET A 186 12.69 12.32 -3.68
N PRO A 187 13.13 13.50 -3.21
CA PRO A 187 14.37 14.12 -3.68
C PRO A 187 15.57 13.20 -3.42
N PRO A 188 16.49 13.04 -4.39
CA PRO A 188 17.60 12.11 -4.26
C PRO A 188 18.56 12.47 -3.13
N ILE A 189 18.71 13.75 -2.82
CA ILE A 189 19.62 14.23 -1.77
C ILE A 189 19.21 13.76 -0.36
N ASP A 190 17.93 13.49 -0.16
CA ASP A 190 17.41 13.08 1.15
C ASP A 190 17.59 11.58 1.39
N ILE A 191 17.66 10.77 0.33
CA ILE A 191 17.78 9.31 0.44
C ILE A 191 19.24 8.95 0.80
N PRO A 192 19.48 8.16 1.87
CA PRO A 192 20.82 7.71 2.25
C PRO A 192 21.30 6.59 1.32
N TYR A 193 21.66 6.93 0.08
CA TYR A 193 21.97 5.93 -0.95
C TYR A 193 23.16 5.04 -0.61
N GLN A 194 24.19 5.54 0.07
CA GLN A 194 25.32 4.73 0.52
C GLN A 194 24.83 3.58 1.41
N GLU A 195 24.02 3.91 2.42
CA GLU A 195 23.43 2.95 3.35
C GLU A 195 22.52 1.92 2.63
N VAL A 196 21.73 2.38 1.67
CA VAL A 196 20.87 1.52 0.85
C VAL A 196 21.72 0.56 0.02
N TYR A 197 22.77 1.06 -0.62
CA TYR A 197 23.60 0.27 -1.53
C TYR A 197 24.48 -0.72 -0.77
N ASP A 198 25.00 -0.36 0.39
CA ASP A 198 25.70 -1.30 1.27
C ASP A 198 24.83 -2.52 1.58
N VAL A 199 23.56 -2.30 1.92
CA VAL A 199 22.59 -3.39 2.16
C VAL A 199 22.40 -4.24 0.90
N LEU A 200 22.21 -3.59 -0.25
CA LEU A 200 21.97 -4.30 -1.50
C LEU A 200 23.17 -5.15 -1.94
N LEU A 201 24.36 -4.55 -1.92
CA LEU A 201 25.62 -5.14 -2.37
C LEU A 201 26.12 -6.22 -1.41
N THR A 202 26.01 -6.02 -0.09
CA THR A 202 26.35 -7.05 0.90
C THR A 202 25.52 -8.31 0.66
N ARG A 203 24.20 -8.16 0.49
CA ARG A 203 23.32 -9.30 0.21
C ARG A 203 23.60 -9.94 -1.16
N LEU A 204 24.02 -9.15 -2.16
CA LEU A 204 24.44 -9.70 -3.46
C LEU A 204 25.64 -10.63 -3.33
N GLN A 205 26.59 -10.28 -2.46
CA GLN A 205 27.80 -11.06 -2.18
C GLN A 205 27.48 -12.32 -1.36
N ASP A 206 26.73 -12.16 -0.27
CA ASP A 206 26.59 -13.21 0.75
C ASP A 206 25.45 -14.21 0.48
N ALA A 207 24.34 -13.75 -0.13
CA ALA A 207 23.10 -14.52 -0.19
C ALA A 207 22.24 -14.19 -1.43
N GLY A 208 22.88 -14.01 -2.58
CA GLY A 208 22.19 -13.72 -3.83
C GLY A 208 21.33 -14.88 -4.34
N THR A 209 20.14 -14.55 -4.85
CA THR A 209 19.27 -15.48 -5.60
C THR A 209 19.04 -14.92 -7.01
N LEU A 210 18.65 -15.77 -7.98
CA LEU A 210 18.32 -15.29 -9.32
C LEU A 210 17.29 -14.15 -9.31
N ARG A 211 16.23 -14.28 -8.50
CA ARG A 211 15.21 -13.24 -8.36
C ARG A 211 15.81 -11.97 -7.75
N TYR A 212 16.67 -12.09 -6.75
CA TYR A 212 17.35 -10.95 -6.17
C TYR A 212 18.25 -10.22 -7.17
N TYR A 213 19.05 -10.95 -7.97
CA TYR A 213 19.88 -10.37 -9.04
C TYR A 213 19.04 -9.58 -10.05
N LEU A 214 17.87 -10.12 -10.44
CA LEU A 214 16.94 -9.43 -11.34
C LEU A 214 16.36 -8.17 -10.69
N CYS A 215 15.98 -8.22 -9.41
CA CYS A 215 15.46 -7.05 -8.70
C CYS A 215 16.52 -5.94 -8.58
N VAL A 216 17.76 -6.28 -8.24
CA VAL A 216 18.86 -5.29 -8.19
C VAL A 216 19.12 -4.68 -9.56
N THR A 217 19.20 -5.51 -10.61
CA THR A 217 19.43 -5.04 -11.98
C THR A 217 18.31 -4.11 -12.44
N ASN A 218 17.05 -4.46 -12.16
CA ASN A 218 15.89 -3.63 -12.46
C ASN A 218 15.95 -2.30 -11.70
N TYR A 219 16.28 -2.33 -10.42
CA TYR A 219 16.38 -1.14 -9.59
C TYR A 219 17.48 -0.18 -10.08
N PHE A 220 18.69 -0.66 -10.35
CA PHE A 220 19.75 0.19 -10.89
C PHE A 220 19.41 0.71 -12.28
N SER A 221 18.74 -0.08 -13.12
CA SER A 221 18.24 0.42 -14.42
C SER A 221 17.25 1.58 -14.24
N LEU A 222 16.33 1.49 -13.28
CA LEU A 222 15.41 2.57 -12.93
C LEU A 222 16.16 3.81 -12.40
N TRP A 223 17.10 3.60 -11.49
CA TRP A 223 17.87 4.68 -10.88
C TRP A 223 18.69 5.43 -11.93
N THR A 224 19.45 4.71 -12.76
CA THR A 224 20.24 5.27 -13.86
C THR A 224 19.35 5.93 -14.90
N GLY A 225 18.18 5.36 -15.20
CA GLY A 225 17.21 5.98 -16.11
C GLY A 225 16.66 7.31 -15.58
N LYS A 226 16.48 7.43 -14.26
CA LYS A 226 15.96 8.65 -13.63
C LYS A 226 17.01 9.75 -13.44
N PHE A 227 18.22 9.40 -12.98
CA PHE A 227 19.25 10.38 -12.60
C PHE A 227 20.43 10.47 -13.58
N GLY A 228 20.52 9.56 -14.55
CA GLY A 228 21.57 9.50 -15.54
C GLY A 228 22.79 8.66 -15.12
N GLY A 229 23.55 8.22 -16.13
CA GLY A 229 24.74 7.38 -15.93
C GLY A 229 25.88 8.06 -15.16
N GLN A 230 26.09 9.37 -15.38
CA GLN A 230 27.18 10.08 -14.71
C GLN A 230 26.96 10.20 -13.19
N ALA A 231 25.71 10.45 -12.79
CA ALA A 231 25.33 10.47 -11.37
C ALA A 231 25.57 9.09 -10.74
N TRP A 232 25.26 8.01 -11.48
CA TRP A 232 25.47 6.65 -11.00
C TRP A 232 26.93 6.35 -10.72
N VAL A 233 27.82 6.70 -11.67
CA VAL A 233 29.27 6.55 -11.49
C VAL A 233 29.74 7.35 -10.28
N SER A 234 29.28 8.60 -10.12
CA SER A 234 29.69 9.42 -8.98
C SER A 234 29.26 8.86 -7.63
N VAL A 235 28.10 8.20 -7.55
CA VAL A 235 27.67 7.56 -6.31
C VAL A 235 28.53 6.32 -6.03
N LEU A 236 28.82 5.50 -7.04
CA LEU A 236 29.70 4.34 -6.89
C LEU A 236 31.12 4.73 -6.48
N ASP A 237 31.67 5.81 -7.04
CA ASP A 237 33.02 6.30 -6.68
C ASP A 237 33.08 6.86 -5.26
N SER A 238 31.93 7.21 -4.67
CA SER A 238 31.83 7.74 -3.30
C SER A 238 31.62 6.67 -2.22
N MET A 239 31.38 5.42 -2.62
CA MET A 239 31.25 4.26 -1.73
C MET A 239 32.61 3.66 -1.39
#